data_AF-A0A1V5G0E5-F1
#
_entry.id   AF-A0A1V5G0E5-F1
#
_cell.length_a   1.000
_cell.length_b   1.000
_cell.length_c   1.000
_cell.angle_alpha   90.00
_cell.angle_beta   90.00
_cell.angle_gamma   90.00
#
_symmetry.space_group_name_H-M   'P 1'
#
loop_
_entity.id
_entity.type
_entity.pdbx_description
1 polymer ?
#
loop_
_entity_poly.entity_id
_entity_poly.type
_entity_poly.pdbx_seq_one_letter_code
_entity_poly.pdbx_strand_id
1 'polypeptide(L)' 'MGARAVLASAKGKNDAIRRWILSLEARRGYWRAVVAMAAKNARMAWAMLRHGEAFVMP' A
#
# COMPACT_ATOMS: atom_id res chain seq x y z
N MET A 1 7.60 -5.00 -0.10
CA MET A 1 6.34 -5.22 -0.86
C MET A 1 6.33 -4.37 -2.11
N GLY A 2 6.11 -4.95 -3.30
CA GLY A 2 5.98 -4.18 -4.54
C GLY A 2 4.58 -3.61 -4.71
N ALA A 3 4.45 -2.30 -4.97
CA ALA A 3 3.15 -1.62 -5.07
C ALA A 3 2.22 -2.24 -6.13
N ARG A 4 2.76 -2.62 -7.30
CA ARG A 4 1.99 -3.31 -8.36
C ARG A 4 1.53 -4.71 -7.92
N ALA A 5 2.37 -5.46 -7.21
CA ALA A 5 2.00 -6.79 -6.70
C ALA A 5 0.90 -6.71 -5.63
N VAL A 6 0.94 -5.67 -4.79
CA VAL A 6 -0.10 -5.39 -3.78
C VAL A 6 -1.42 -5.06 -4.46
N LEU A 7 -1.43 -4.24 -5.52
CA LEU A 7 -2.65 -3.98 -6.29
C LEU A 7 -3.14 -5.21 -7.06
N ALA A 8 -2.25 -5.97 -7.70
CA ALA A 8 -2.63 -7.17 -8.44
C ALA A 8 -3.27 -8.23 -7.52
N SER A 9 -2.74 -8.37 -6.31
CA SER A 9 -3.30 -9.28 -5.31
C SER A 9 -4.47 -8.66 -4.52
N ALA A 10 -4.77 -7.37 -4.69
CA ALA A 10 -5.82 -6.66 -3.93
C ALA A 10 -7.21 -7.28 -4.13
N LYS A 11 -7.46 -7.91 -5.28
CA LYS A 11 -8.76 -8.49 -5.66
C LYS A 11 -9.15 -9.76 -4.90
N GLY A 12 -8.22 -10.40 -4.16
CA GLY A 12 -8.42 -11.72 -3.55
C GLY A 12 -8.32 -11.83 -2.02
N LYS A 13 -8.12 -10.73 -1.28
CA LYS A 13 -8.08 -10.75 0.21
C LYS A 13 -8.85 -9.56 0.79
N ASN A 14 -9.31 -9.64 2.04
CA ASN A 14 -10.20 -8.65 2.65
C ASN A 14 -9.50 -7.75 3.70
N ASP A 15 -8.35 -7.19 3.36
CA ASP A 15 -7.58 -6.33 4.26
C ASP A 15 -7.99 -4.86 4.12
N ALA A 16 -7.87 -4.07 5.19
CA ALA A 16 -8.19 -2.64 5.18
C ALA A 16 -7.37 -1.86 4.13
N ILE A 17 -6.10 -2.24 3.92
CA ILE A 17 -5.22 -1.65 2.90
C ILE A 17 -5.75 -1.90 1.49
N ARG A 18 -6.29 -3.10 1.23
CA ARG A 18 -6.86 -3.47 -0.07
C ARG A 18 -8.13 -2.67 -0.36
N ARG A 19 -9.04 -2.56 0.60
CA ARG A 19 -10.26 -1.73 0.45
C ARG A 19 -9.90 -0.27 0.13
N TRP A 20 -8.91 0.28 0.83
CA TRP A 20 -8.42 1.62 0.55
C TRP A 20 -7.84 1.75 -0.86
N ILE A 21 -6.96 0.84 -1.27
CA ILE A 21 -6.29 0.95 -2.58
C ILE A 21 -7.25 0.74 -3.75
N LEU A 22 -8.22 -0.18 -3.63
CA LEU A 22 -9.25 -0.42 -4.63
C LEU A 22 -10.20 0.78 -4.75
N SER A 23 -10.59 1.40 -3.63
CA SER A 23 -11.35 2.66 -3.65
C SER A 23 -10.56 3.80 -4.31
N LEU A 24 -9.24 3.82 -4.13
CA LEU A 24 -8.38 4.85 -4.71
C LEU A 24 -8.18 4.62 -6.22
N GLU A 25 -8.02 3.36 -6.64
CA GLU A 25 -8.02 2.95 -8.05
C GLU A 25 -9.34 3.31 -8.74
N ALA A 26 -10.49 3.00 -8.13
CA ALA A 26 -11.80 3.32 -8.70
C ALA A 26 -12.01 4.83 -8.94
N ARG A 27 -11.41 5.68 -8.08
CA ARG A 27 -11.56 7.15 -8.17
C ARG A 27 -10.50 7.84 -9.02
N ARG A 28 -9.29 7.29 -9.10
CA ARG A 28 -8.12 7.97 -9.67
C ARG A 28 -7.38 7.16 -10.74
N GLY A 29 -7.74 5.90 -10.94
CA GLY A 29 -7.10 5.00 -11.91
C GLY A 29 -5.90 4.24 -11.35
N TYR A 30 -5.53 3.16 -12.05
CA TYR A 30 -4.54 2.17 -11.64
C TYR A 30 -3.17 2.77 -11.28
N TRP A 31 -2.57 3.57 -12.16
CA TRP A 31 -1.22 4.10 -11.93
C TRP A 31 -1.13 5.05 -10.75
N ARG A 32 -2.17 5.87 -10.52
CA ARG A 32 -2.22 6.76 -9.36
C ARG A 32 -2.36 5.97 -8.07
N ALA A 33 -3.09 4.86 -8.09
CA ALA A 33 -3.16 3.93 -6.97
C ALA A 33 -1.81 3.23 -6.71
N VAL A 34 -1.10 2.78 -7.74
CA VAL A 34 0.25 2.20 -7.59
C VAL A 34 1.21 3.19 -6.92
N VAL A 35 1.23 4.44 -7.37
CA VAL A 35 2.09 5.48 -6.76
C VAL A 35 1.69 5.76 -5.32
N ALA A 36 0.38 5.85 -5.02
CA ALA A 36 -0.09 6.04 -3.65
C ALA A 36 0.33 4.89 -2.71
N MET A 37 0.29 3.64 -3.18
CA MET A 37 0.78 2.49 -2.40
C MET A 37 2.29 2.57 -2.17
N ALA A 38 3.07 2.96 -3.19
CA ALA A 38 4.51 3.15 -3.05
C ALA A 38 4.84 4.25 -2.02
N ALA A 39 4.13 5.38 -2.05
CA ALA A 39 4.29 6.45 -1.07
C ALA A 39 3.92 6.00 0.36
N LYS A 40 2.89 5.16 0.51
CA LYS A 40 2.57 4.55 1.81
C LYS A 40 3.70 3.64 2.31
N ASN A 41 4.24 2.80 1.44
CA ASN A 41 5.37 1.92 1.77
C ASN A 41 6.63 2.70 2.15
N ALA A 42 6.93 3.79 1.44
CA ALA A 42 8.06 4.66 1.77
C ALA A 42 7.91 5.31 3.15
N ARG A 43 6.70 5.74 3.52
CA ARG A 43 6.43 6.31 4.86
C ARG A 43 6.59 5.26 5.97
N MET A 44 6.17 4.02 5.75
CA MET A 44 6.39 2.93 6.71
C MET A 44 7.88 2.63 6.86
N ALA A 45 8.62 2.52 5.76
CA ALA A 45 10.07 2.29 5.79
C ALA A 45 10.79 3.43 6.51
N TRP A 46 10.42 4.69 6.25
CA TRP A 46 10.95 5.84 6.97
C TRP A 46 10.66 5.76 8.47
N ALA A 47 9.43 5.44 8.87
CA ALA A 47 9.05 5.32 10.28
C ALA A 47 9.86 4.22 10.98
N MET A 48 10.02 3.05 10.35
CA MET A 48 10.86 1.97 10.88
C MET A 48 12.31 2.40 11.08
N LEU A 49 12.90 3.07 10.08
CA LEU A 49 14.28 3.56 10.17
C LEU A 49 14.43 4.65 11.23
N ARG A 50 13.42 5.51 11.39
CA ARG A 50 13.45 6.63 12.32
C ARG A 50 13.23 6.19 13.77
N HIS A 51 12.35 5.22 13.99
CA HIS A 51 11.94 4.77 15.32
C HIS A 51 12.63 3.47 15.76
N GLY A 52 13.40 2.81 14.89
CA GLY A 52 14.07 1.55 15.18
C GLY A 52 13.11 0.38 15.37
N GLU A 53 11.82 0.56 15.04
CA GLU A 53 10.79 -0.46 15.24
C GLU A 53 10.77 -1.49 14.11
N ALA A 54 10.51 -2.74 14.46
CA ALA A 54 10.33 -3.82 13.51
C ALA A 54 9.09 -3.57 12.62
N PHE A 55 9.14 -4.03 11.36
CA PHE A 55 8.00 -3.92 10.45
C PHE A 55 6.81 -4.72 11.00
N VAL A 56 5.79 -4.03 11.50
CA VAL A 56 4.50 -4.63 11.80
C VAL A 56 3.60 -4.43 10.57
N MET A 57 3.21 -5.54 9.93
CA MET A 57 2.28 -5.49 8.81
C MET A 57 0.87 -5.14 9.34
N PRO A 58 0.21 -4.08 8.85
CA PRO A 58 -1.17 -3.77 9.22
C PRO A 58 -2.18 -4.68 8.52
#